data_AF-A0A448HGE5-F1
#
_entry.id   AF-A0A448HGE5-F1
#
_cell.length_a   1.000
_cell.length_b   1.000
_cell.length_c   1.000
_cell.angle_alpha   90.00
_cell.angle_beta   90.00
_cell.angle_gamma   90.00
#
_symmetry.space_group_name_H-M   'P 1'
#
loop_
_entity.id
_entity.type
_entity.pdbx_description
1 polymer ?
#
loop_
_entity_poly.entity_id
_entity_poly.type
_entity_poly.pdbx_seq_one_letter_code
_entity_poly.pdbx_strand_id
1 'polypeptide(L)'
;MSDPTPTPTAAVVAPTASLDGQFTCPGVPDDAVIAMFGPSVSFLPRFSTNKDDYVTHLFCTVLVPPSQSSGRSDMALTTRWGRLDEGINPWADAYDAPIEDTFTVEGIGGTGTVYTSTEGGGAASFTCEDNYHYVTVSVYPGTGMRGDLKANLINLATSMTPWVCQGHTAPGLPAPIGQAQWPHPTPTP
;
A
#
# COMPACT_ATOMS: atom_id res chain seq x y z
N MET A 1 -17.34 -28.14 32.02
CA MET A 1 -17.80 -27.15 31.03
C MET A 1 -16.55 -26.65 30.34
N SER A 2 -16.32 -27.06 29.10
CA SER A 2 -15.12 -26.68 28.35
C SER A 2 -15.37 -25.32 27.72
N ASP A 3 -14.48 -24.37 28.02
CA ASP A 3 -14.44 -23.05 27.38
C ASP A 3 -14.25 -23.22 25.86
N PRO A 4 -14.97 -22.50 24.99
CA PRO A 4 -14.70 -22.55 23.56
C PRO A 4 -13.33 -21.91 23.31
N THR A 5 -12.41 -22.69 22.73
CA THR A 5 -11.14 -22.17 22.24
C THR A 5 -11.43 -21.03 21.24
N PRO A 6 -10.92 -19.81 21.46
CA PRO A 6 -11.11 -18.73 20.51
C PRO A 6 -10.49 -19.16 19.18
N THR A 7 -11.32 -19.23 18.14
CA THR A 7 -10.83 -19.42 16.77
C THR A 7 -9.85 -18.27 16.48
N PRO A 8 -8.62 -18.53 16.02
CA PRO A 8 -7.70 -17.46 15.69
C PRO A 8 -8.34 -16.62 14.58
N THR A 9 -8.75 -15.40 14.92
CA THR A 9 -9.15 -14.39 13.94
C THR A 9 -7.97 -14.22 12.98
N ALA A 10 -8.23 -14.39 11.69
CA ALA A 10 -7.23 -14.11 10.66
C ALA A 10 -6.66 -12.70 10.91
N ALA A 11 -5.33 -12.56 10.93
CA ALA A 11 -4.69 -11.26 11.12
C ALA A 11 -5.08 -10.35 9.95
N VAL A 12 -5.84 -9.29 10.22
CA VAL A 12 -6.30 -8.32 9.22
C VAL A 12 -5.66 -6.96 9.53
N VAL A 13 -5.18 -6.28 8.50
CA VAL A 13 -4.63 -4.92 8.59
C VAL A 13 -5.71 -3.97 9.11
N ALA A 14 -5.36 -3.06 10.02
CA ALA A 14 -6.28 -2.02 10.44
C ALA A 14 -6.51 -1.01 9.31
N PRO A 15 -7.74 -0.51 9.09
CA PRO A 15 -8.04 0.47 8.04
C PRO A 15 -7.48 1.87 8.35
N THR A 16 -6.80 2.04 9.49
CA THR A 16 -6.20 3.30 9.91
C THR A 16 -4.75 3.06 10.28
N ALA A 17 -3.85 3.90 9.77
CA ALA A 17 -2.44 3.84 10.10
C ALA A 17 -2.18 4.43 11.51
N SER A 18 -1.42 3.72 12.34
CA SER A 18 -0.87 4.30 13.56
C SER A 18 0.26 5.26 13.21
N LEU A 19 0.15 6.53 13.60
CA LEU A 19 1.19 7.53 13.34
C LEU A 19 2.43 7.33 14.23
N ASP A 20 2.31 6.56 15.32
CA ASP A 20 3.42 6.20 16.21
C ASP A 20 4.27 5.03 15.67
N GLY A 21 3.85 4.44 14.53
CA GLY A 21 4.52 3.31 13.91
C GLY A 21 5.75 3.69 13.08
N GLN A 22 6.41 2.67 12.53
CA GLN A 22 7.50 2.85 11.56
C GLN A 22 6.96 2.93 10.13
N PHE A 23 7.64 3.73 9.31
CA PHE A 23 7.30 3.99 7.92
C PHE A 23 8.58 4.01 7.09
N THR A 24 9.09 2.84 6.71
CA THR A 24 10.28 2.74 5.86
C THR A 24 9.99 3.27 4.45
N CYS A 25 8.78 3.00 3.96
CA CYS A 25 8.22 3.67 2.79
C CYS A 25 7.24 4.75 3.26
N PRO A 26 7.37 6.01 2.82
CA PRO A 26 6.48 7.07 3.31
C PRO A 26 5.00 6.74 3.08
N GLY A 27 4.21 6.93 4.14
CA GLY A 27 2.78 6.57 4.21
C GLY A 27 2.49 5.07 4.38
N VAL A 28 3.37 4.15 4.00
CA VAL A 28 3.08 2.72 4.13
C VAL A 28 3.40 2.25 5.55
N PRO A 29 2.42 1.80 6.37
CA PRO A 29 2.70 1.39 7.75
C PRO A 29 3.48 0.06 7.77
N ASP A 30 4.68 0.05 8.34
CA ASP A 30 5.53 -1.15 8.37
C ASP A 30 4.84 -2.30 9.13
N ASP A 31 4.15 -2.00 10.24
CA ASP A 31 3.42 -3.00 11.04
C ASP A 31 2.31 -3.70 10.26
N ALA A 32 1.61 -2.99 9.37
CA ALA A 32 0.59 -3.58 8.51
C ALA A 32 1.21 -4.58 7.53
N VAL A 33 2.34 -4.19 6.91
CA VAL A 33 3.07 -5.06 5.98
C VAL A 33 3.67 -6.26 6.71
N ILE A 34 4.23 -6.07 7.91
CA ILE A 34 4.77 -7.14 8.75
C ILE A 34 3.65 -8.08 9.20
N ALA A 35 2.44 -7.60 9.50
CA ALA A 35 1.30 -8.45 9.81
C ALA A 35 0.91 -9.32 8.60
N MET A 36 0.95 -8.76 7.39
CA MET A 36 0.64 -9.47 6.15
C MET A 36 1.71 -10.50 5.76
N PHE A 37 3.01 -10.21 5.90
CA PHE A 37 4.07 -11.02 5.29
C PHE A 37 5.13 -11.54 6.27
N GLY A 38 5.06 -11.12 7.54
CA GLY A 38 6.04 -11.45 8.57
C GLY A 38 7.19 -10.45 8.67
N PRO A 39 8.06 -10.60 9.70
CA PRO A 39 9.05 -9.59 10.07
C PRO A 39 10.28 -9.55 9.16
N SER A 40 10.47 -10.54 8.29
CA SER A 40 11.67 -10.65 7.43
C SER A 40 11.52 -9.97 6.07
N VAL A 41 10.49 -9.13 5.90
CA VAL A 41 10.30 -8.37 4.67
C VAL A 41 11.36 -7.28 4.50
N SER A 42 11.64 -6.92 3.25
CA SER A 42 12.48 -5.78 2.90
C SER A 42 11.65 -4.75 2.14
N PHE A 43 11.80 -3.49 2.52
CA PHE A 43 11.10 -2.36 1.91
C PHE A 43 12.05 -1.63 0.96
N LEU A 44 11.59 -1.37 -0.26
CA LEU A 44 12.31 -0.64 -1.29
C LEU A 44 11.51 0.61 -1.66
N PRO A 45 11.73 1.74 -0.96
CA PRO A 45 11.06 2.99 -1.29
C PRO A 45 11.60 3.56 -2.60
N ARG A 46 10.71 4.08 -3.43
CA ARG A 46 11.02 4.86 -4.65
C ARG A 46 10.04 6.01 -4.78
N PHE A 47 10.39 6.97 -5.62
CA PHE A 47 9.58 8.16 -5.86
C PHE A 47 9.84 8.70 -7.26
N SER A 48 8.93 9.54 -7.74
CA SER A 48 9.15 10.40 -8.90
C SER A 48 8.96 11.86 -8.50
N THR A 49 9.65 12.76 -9.18
CA THR A 49 9.54 14.20 -8.98
C THR A 49 9.00 14.91 -10.22
N ASN A 50 8.51 16.13 -10.05
CA ASN A 50 8.29 17.07 -11.13
C ASN A 50 9.61 17.77 -11.52
N LYS A 51 9.53 18.74 -12.43
CA LYS A 51 10.69 19.52 -12.92
C LYS A 51 11.37 20.38 -11.86
N ASP A 52 10.68 20.65 -10.76
CA ASP A 52 11.16 21.48 -9.64
C ASP A 52 11.59 20.59 -8.45
N ASP A 53 11.84 19.30 -8.70
CA ASP A 53 12.27 18.28 -7.74
C ASP A 53 11.28 17.97 -6.58
N TYR A 54 10.01 18.37 -6.72
CA TYR A 54 8.97 18.00 -5.76
C TYR A 54 8.40 16.62 -6.06
N VAL A 55 8.25 15.80 -5.03
CA VAL A 55 7.69 14.45 -5.11
C VAL A 55 6.26 14.49 -5.66
N THR A 56 6.00 13.76 -6.73
CA THR A 56 4.66 13.60 -7.35
C THR A 56 4.05 12.24 -7.10
N HIS A 57 4.88 11.22 -6.94
CA HIS A 57 4.47 9.86 -6.64
C HIS A 57 5.43 9.19 -5.69
N LEU A 58 4.89 8.30 -4.88
CA LEU A 58 5.64 7.38 -4.05
C LEU A 58 5.29 5.96 -4.42
N PHE A 59 6.32 5.12 -4.39
CA PHE A 59 6.25 3.70 -4.69
C PHE A 59 6.94 2.95 -3.56
N CYS A 60 6.37 1.82 -3.18
CA CYS A 60 7.04 0.90 -2.28
C CYS A 60 6.99 -0.48 -2.88
N THR A 61 8.14 -1.13 -3.02
CA THR A 61 8.19 -2.57 -3.29
C THR A 61 8.58 -3.29 -2.01
N VAL A 62 7.78 -4.27 -1.61
CA VAL A 62 8.03 -5.13 -0.47
C VAL A 62 8.44 -6.50 -0.99
N LEU A 63 9.61 -6.96 -0.53
CA LEU A 63 10.14 -8.27 -0.84
C LEU A 63 10.01 -9.19 0.37
N VAL A 64 9.64 -10.45 0.14
CA VAL A 64 9.77 -11.55 1.11
C VAL A 64 11.06 -12.33 0.85
N PRO A 65 11.65 -12.98 1.86
CA PRO A 65 12.80 -13.85 1.64
C PRO A 65 12.49 -14.95 0.63
N PRO A 66 13.45 -15.32 -0.23
CA PRO A 66 13.24 -16.35 -1.23
C PRO A 66 12.87 -17.67 -0.55
N SER A 67 11.75 -18.25 -0.96
CA SER A 67 11.38 -19.59 -0.54
C SER A 67 12.25 -20.58 -1.29
N GLN A 68 13.11 -21.32 -0.56
CA GLN A 68 14.05 -22.29 -1.14
C GLN A 68 13.39 -23.41 -1.98
N SER A 69 12.06 -23.52 -1.97
CA SER A 69 11.29 -24.60 -2.58
C SER A 69 10.41 -24.19 -3.75
N SER A 70 10.45 -22.94 -4.21
CA SER A 70 9.56 -22.51 -5.29
C SER A 70 10.16 -21.37 -6.10
N GLY A 71 10.17 -21.47 -7.43
CA GLY A 71 10.49 -20.37 -8.35
C GLY A 71 9.44 -19.25 -8.33
N ARG A 72 9.02 -18.82 -7.14
CA ARG A 72 8.04 -17.78 -6.88
C ARG A 72 8.72 -16.42 -6.86
N SER A 73 7.93 -15.40 -7.17
CA SER A 73 8.36 -14.01 -7.06
C SER A 73 8.66 -13.66 -5.60
N ASP A 74 9.83 -13.09 -5.35
CA ASP A 74 10.17 -12.51 -4.04
C ASP A 74 9.38 -11.21 -3.79
N MET A 75 8.79 -10.61 -4.83
CA MET A 75 7.96 -9.43 -4.71
C MET A 75 6.60 -9.79 -4.13
N ALA A 76 6.35 -9.34 -2.90
CA ALA A 76 5.14 -9.65 -2.13
C ALA A 76 4.06 -8.60 -2.28
N LEU A 77 4.45 -7.33 -2.23
CA LEU A 77 3.53 -6.20 -2.30
C LEU A 77 4.16 -5.02 -3.03
N THR A 78 3.35 -4.32 -3.80
CA THR A 78 3.66 -3.00 -4.33
C THR A 78 2.62 -2.00 -3.88
N THR A 79 3.05 -0.81 -3.49
CA THR A 79 2.16 0.35 -3.35
C THR A 79 2.60 1.44 -4.30
N ARG A 80 1.63 2.20 -4.78
CA ARG A 80 1.83 3.40 -5.57
C ARG A 80 0.78 4.42 -5.19
N TRP A 81 1.20 5.64 -4.90
CA TRP A 81 0.25 6.71 -4.60
C TRP A 81 0.80 8.08 -4.96
N GLY A 82 -0.12 9.02 -5.20
CA GLY A 82 0.21 10.40 -5.53
C GLY A 82 -0.72 10.97 -6.60
N ARG A 83 -0.17 11.84 -7.45
CA ARG A 83 -0.96 12.54 -8.46
C ARG A 83 -1.20 11.67 -9.69
N LEU A 84 -2.44 11.55 -10.13
CA LEU A 84 -2.81 10.96 -11.41
C LEU A 84 -2.51 11.98 -12.54
N ASP A 85 -1.32 11.88 -13.13
CA ASP A 85 -0.99 12.66 -14.33
C ASP A 85 -1.71 12.10 -15.57
N GLU A 86 -1.95 12.95 -16.56
CA GLU A 86 -2.61 12.56 -17.81
C GLU A 86 -1.83 11.44 -18.52
N GLY A 87 -2.51 10.35 -18.86
CA GLY A 87 -1.91 9.15 -19.48
C GLY A 87 -1.33 8.14 -18.49
N ILE A 88 -1.35 8.40 -17.19
CA ILE A 88 -0.97 7.40 -16.19
C ILE A 88 -2.17 6.53 -15.84
N ASN A 89 -2.05 5.23 -16.13
CA ASN A 89 -2.98 4.22 -15.62
C ASN A 89 -2.57 3.87 -14.16
N PRO A 90 -3.42 4.10 -13.16
CA PRO A 90 -3.12 3.79 -11.76
C PRO A 90 -3.01 2.29 -11.48
N TRP A 91 -3.42 1.46 -12.46
CA TRP A 91 -3.36 -0.01 -12.44
C TRP A 91 -2.22 -0.60 -13.26
N ALA A 92 -1.40 0.21 -13.95
CA ALA A 92 -0.43 -0.29 -14.95
C ALA A 92 0.50 -1.40 -14.44
N ASP A 93 0.89 -1.34 -13.17
CA ASP A 93 1.81 -2.30 -12.53
C ASP A 93 1.12 -3.15 -11.45
N ALA A 94 -0.20 -3.04 -11.32
CA ALA A 94 -0.97 -3.79 -10.36
C ALA A 94 -1.15 -5.25 -10.82
N TYR A 95 -1.30 -6.16 -9.87
CA TYR A 95 -1.61 -7.56 -10.17
C TYR A 95 -2.97 -7.65 -10.87
N ASP A 96 -2.98 -8.19 -12.09
CA ASP A 96 -4.20 -8.41 -12.85
C ASP A 96 -4.97 -9.60 -12.25
N ALA A 97 -6.20 -9.33 -11.82
CA ALA A 97 -7.03 -10.27 -11.10
C ALA A 97 -8.50 -10.15 -11.55
N PRO A 98 -9.24 -11.26 -11.72
CA PRO A 98 -10.53 -11.23 -12.42
C PRO A 98 -11.75 -10.92 -11.53
N ILE A 99 -11.65 -11.06 -10.20
CA ILE A 99 -12.79 -10.91 -9.30
C ILE A 99 -12.85 -9.47 -8.80
N GLU A 100 -13.76 -8.68 -9.37
CA GLU A 100 -13.97 -7.28 -9.04
C GLU A 100 -14.97 -7.08 -7.88
N ASP A 101 -14.70 -6.11 -7.02
CA ASP A 101 -15.67 -5.49 -6.12
C ASP A 101 -15.31 -4.01 -5.89
N THR A 102 -16.20 -3.26 -5.23
CA THR A 102 -16.02 -1.85 -4.91
C THR A 102 -16.00 -1.62 -3.40
N PHE A 103 -15.39 -0.50 -2.98
CA PHE A 103 -15.38 -0.08 -1.58
C PHE A 103 -15.36 1.44 -1.46
N THR A 104 -15.73 1.93 -0.27
CA THR A 104 -15.71 3.34 0.10
C THR A 104 -14.86 3.54 1.34
N VAL A 105 -14.32 4.75 1.51
CA VAL A 105 -13.62 5.15 2.73
C VAL A 105 -14.49 6.13 3.51
N GLU A 106 -14.70 5.83 4.79
CA GLU A 106 -15.50 6.70 5.65
C GLU A 106 -14.85 8.08 5.78
N GLY A 107 -15.64 9.14 5.54
CA GLY A 107 -15.18 10.53 5.65
C GLY A 107 -14.28 11.03 4.52
N ILE A 108 -14.00 10.21 3.49
CA ILE A 108 -13.19 10.60 2.33
C ILE A 108 -13.99 10.35 1.05
N GLY A 109 -14.23 11.42 0.29
CA GLY A 109 -14.87 11.35 -1.02
C GLY A 109 -13.96 10.65 -2.04
N GLY A 110 -14.53 9.76 -2.85
CA GLY A 110 -13.80 9.00 -3.87
C GLY A 110 -14.45 7.66 -4.18
N THR A 111 -13.78 6.86 -5.02
CA THR A 111 -14.23 5.53 -5.41
C THR A 111 -13.09 4.53 -5.25
N GLY A 112 -13.37 3.41 -4.57
CA GLY A 112 -12.46 2.29 -4.44
C GLY A 112 -12.90 1.09 -5.27
N THR A 113 -11.95 0.42 -5.91
CA THR A 113 -12.14 -0.85 -6.59
C THR A 113 -11.09 -1.84 -6.11
N VAL A 114 -11.47 -3.10 -5.95
CA VAL A 114 -10.58 -4.19 -5.59
C VAL A 114 -10.76 -5.35 -6.57
N TYR A 115 -9.64 -5.89 -7.02
CA TYR A 115 -9.54 -7.08 -7.85
C TYR A 115 -8.83 -8.19 -7.06
N THR A 116 -9.39 -9.39 -7.07
CA THR A 116 -8.78 -10.56 -6.40
C THR A 116 -8.80 -11.80 -7.28
N SER A 117 -7.90 -12.74 -7.00
CA SER A 117 -7.80 -14.03 -7.66
C SER A 117 -7.81 -15.14 -6.62
N THR A 118 -8.39 -16.28 -6.98
CA THR A 118 -8.41 -17.49 -6.13
C THR A 118 -7.00 -18.05 -5.87
N GLU A 119 -6.00 -17.65 -6.65
CA GLU A 119 -4.59 -18.05 -6.45
C GLU A 119 -3.85 -17.20 -5.39
N GLY A 120 -4.52 -16.20 -4.80
CA GLY A 120 -4.01 -15.41 -3.69
C GLY A 120 -3.31 -14.09 -4.08
N GLY A 121 -3.46 -13.63 -5.33
CA GLY A 121 -3.03 -12.32 -5.80
C GLY A 121 -4.20 -11.36 -6.00
N GLY A 122 -3.94 -10.05 -5.92
CA GLY A 122 -4.97 -9.04 -6.13
C GLY A 122 -4.45 -7.62 -5.94
N ALA A 123 -5.27 -6.64 -6.27
CA ALA A 123 -4.96 -5.24 -6.08
C ALA A 123 -6.20 -4.43 -5.68
N ALA A 124 -6.00 -3.39 -4.89
CA ALA A 124 -7.02 -2.38 -4.59
C ALA A 124 -6.50 -1.01 -4.99
N SER A 125 -7.36 -0.21 -5.59
CA SER A 125 -7.10 1.21 -5.86
C SER A 125 -8.23 2.06 -5.31
N PHE A 126 -7.89 3.23 -4.80
CA PHE A 126 -8.84 4.25 -4.41
C PHE A 126 -8.47 5.55 -5.10
N THR A 127 -9.41 6.11 -5.86
CA THR A 127 -9.29 7.42 -6.51
C THR A 127 -10.09 8.45 -5.72
N CYS A 128 -9.43 9.53 -5.33
CA CYS A 128 -10.05 10.62 -4.57
C CYS A 128 -11.12 11.33 -5.42
N GLU A 129 -12.04 12.05 -4.76
CA GLU A 129 -13.13 12.80 -5.42
C GLU A 129 -12.64 13.80 -6.48
N ASP A 130 -11.43 14.34 -6.31
CA ASP A 130 -10.82 15.26 -7.26
C ASP A 130 -10.39 14.60 -8.58
N ASN A 131 -10.37 13.26 -8.66
CA ASN A 131 -9.88 12.46 -9.79
C ASN A 131 -8.41 12.71 -10.17
N TYR A 132 -7.67 13.45 -9.36
CA TYR A 132 -6.26 13.78 -9.56
C TYR A 132 -5.35 13.07 -8.57
N HIS A 133 -5.88 12.40 -7.55
CA HIS A 133 -5.08 11.68 -6.59
C HIS A 133 -5.58 10.25 -6.39
N TYR A 134 -4.65 9.33 -6.17
CA TYR A 134 -4.97 7.92 -5.99
C TYR A 134 -3.97 7.20 -5.10
N VAL A 135 -4.42 6.07 -4.58
CA VAL A 135 -3.58 5.02 -4.00
C VAL A 135 -3.90 3.70 -4.69
N THR A 136 -2.87 2.92 -5.02
CA THR A 136 -2.97 1.54 -5.47
C THR A 136 -2.08 0.67 -4.61
N VAL A 137 -2.62 -0.45 -4.16
CA VAL A 137 -1.94 -1.51 -3.41
C VAL A 137 -2.12 -2.80 -4.18
N SER A 138 -1.05 -3.56 -4.37
CA SER A 138 -1.07 -4.82 -5.10
C SER A 138 -0.29 -5.88 -4.32
N VAL A 139 -0.90 -7.05 -4.16
CA VAL A 139 -0.31 -8.24 -3.53
C VAL A 139 -0.13 -9.32 -4.59
N TYR A 140 1.06 -9.89 -4.65
CA TYR A 140 1.39 -10.94 -5.62
C TYR A 140 1.21 -12.33 -5.01
N PRO A 141 0.73 -13.31 -5.78
CA PRO A 141 0.44 -14.65 -5.27
C PRO A 141 1.72 -15.41 -4.90
N GLY A 142 1.56 -16.45 -4.09
CA GLY A 142 2.64 -17.36 -3.72
C GLY A 142 3.64 -16.82 -2.68
N THR A 143 3.44 -15.59 -2.21
CA THR A 143 4.34 -14.87 -1.28
C THR A 143 4.04 -15.17 0.20
N GLY A 144 3.05 -16.01 0.48
CA GLY A 144 2.70 -16.43 1.84
C GLY A 144 1.98 -15.34 2.65
N MET A 145 1.25 -14.43 1.98
CA MET A 145 0.41 -13.44 2.65
C MET A 145 -0.51 -14.11 3.68
N ARG A 146 -0.54 -13.54 4.88
CA ARG A 146 -1.37 -13.94 6.01
C ARG A 146 -2.64 -13.11 6.02
N GLY A 147 -3.73 -13.70 6.50
CA GLY A 147 -5.01 -12.98 6.64
C GLY A 147 -5.89 -13.08 5.42
N ASP A 148 -6.94 -12.26 5.40
CA ASP A 148 -7.87 -12.15 4.28
C ASP A 148 -7.32 -11.17 3.23
N LEU A 149 -7.15 -11.64 1.98
CA LEU A 149 -6.54 -10.87 0.89
C LEU A 149 -7.33 -9.59 0.61
N LYS A 150 -8.65 -9.70 0.45
CA LYS A 150 -9.51 -8.59 0.06
C LYS A 150 -9.54 -7.53 1.17
N ALA A 151 -9.74 -7.95 2.41
CA ALA A 151 -9.75 -7.07 3.56
C ALA A 151 -8.40 -6.37 3.75
N ASN A 152 -7.29 -7.10 3.60
CA ASN A 152 -5.95 -6.49 3.72
C ASN A 152 -5.67 -5.47 2.61
N LEU A 153 -6.03 -5.77 1.37
CA LEU A 153 -5.91 -4.82 0.25
C LEU A 153 -6.73 -3.55 0.50
N ILE A 154 -8.01 -3.70 0.86
CA ILE A 154 -8.90 -2.57 1.15
C ILE A 154 -8.38 -1.78 2.35
N ASN A 155 -8.02 -2.44 3.45
CA ASN A 155 -7.63 -1.75 4.68
C ASN A 155 -6.29 -1.03 4.54
N LEU A 156 -5.32 -1.63 3.83
CA LEU A 156 -4.06 -0.96 3.55
C LEU A 156 -4.29 0.25 2.64
N ALA A 157 -5.04 0.11 1.54
CA ALA A 157 -5.40 1.25 0.69
C ALA A 157 -6.12 2.35 1.48
N THR A 158 -7.12 1.97 2.29
CA THR A 158 -7.89 2.87 3.17
C THR A 158 -6.98 3.63 4.12
N SER A 159 -6.07 2.92 4.80
CA SER A 159 -5.13 3.54 5.73
C SER A 159 -4.28 4.60 5.05
N MET A 160 -4.06 4.47 3.74
CA MET A 160 -3.24 5.35 2.94
C MET A 160 -3.96 6.56 2.33
N THR A 161 -5.29 6.56 2.32
CA THR A 161 -6.06 7.63 1.70
C THR A 161 -5.94 9.03 2.35
N PRO A 162 -5.77 9.20 3.69
CA PRO A 162 -5.83 10.55 4.28
C PRO A 162 -4.77 11.52 3.76
N TRP A 163 -3.52 11.07 3.56
CA TRP A 163 -2.45 11.94 3.05
C TRP A 163 -2.46 12.12 1.53
N VAL A 164 -3.31 11.37 0.83
CA VAL A 164 -3.48 11.49 -0.62
C VAL A 164 -4.66 12.38 -0.95
N CYS A 165 -5.81 12.14 -0.32
CA CYS A 165 -7.06 12.83 -0.64
C CYS A 165 -7.33 14.09 0.19
N GLN A 166 -6.73 14.23 1.37
CA GLN A 166 -6.97 15.37 2.27
C GLN A 166 -5.74 16.28 2.42
N GLY A 167 -4.68 16.02 1.66
CA GLY A 167 -3.46 16.84 1.67
C GLY A 167 -2.65 16.77 2.98
N HIS A 168 -2.92 15.78 3.84
CA HIS A 168 -2.10 15.56 5.03
C HIS A 168 -0.67 15.15 4.65
N THR A 169 0.31 15.50 5.48
CA THR A 169 1.69 14.99 5.32
C THR A 169 1.72 13.51 5.66
N ALA A 170 2.13 12.67 4.71
CA ALA A 170 2.35 11.26 4.98
C ALA A 170 3.51 11.08 5.97
N PRO A 171 3.39 10.16 6.95
CA PRO A 171 4.53 9.79 7.78
C PRO A 171 5.74 9.40 6.92
N GLY A 172 6.93 9.90 7.29
CA GLY A 172 8.15 9.71 6.51
C GLY A 172 8.40 10.73 5.40
N LEU A 173 7.46 11.65 5.13
CA LEU A 173 7.69 12.82 4.27
C LEU A 173 7.90 14.12 5.09
N PRO A 174 8.72 15.06 4.59
CA PRO A 174 8.94 16.35 5.24
C PRO A 174 7.79 17.36 5.02
N ALA A 175 6.95 17.14 4.02
CA ALA A 175 5.83 18.01 3.64
C ALA A 175 4.78 17.19 2.86
N PRO A 176 3.60 17.74 2.57
CA PRO A 176 2.63 17.08 1.70
C PRO A 176 3.20 16.77 0.31
N ILE A 177 2.60 15.78 -0.36
CA ILE A 177 2.97 15.44 -1.74
C ILE A 177 2.76 16.65 -2.66
N GLY A 178 3.62 16.82 -3.66
CA GLY A 178 3.70 18.02 -4.48
C GLY A 178 4.44 19.20 -3.83
N GLN A 179 4.79 19.11 -2.55
CA GLN A 179 5.56 20.13 -1.82
C GLN A 179 6.84 19.57 -1.16
N ALA A 180 6.93 18.25 -1.00
CA ALA A 180 8.11 17.59 -0.43
C ALA A 180 9.24 17.42 -1.46
N GLN A 181 10.48 17.67 -1.04
CA GLN A 181 11.70 17.19 -1.70
C GLN A 181 12.25 16.01 -0.88
N TRP A 182 12.35 14.82 -1.46
CA TRP A 182 12.74 13.57 -0.77
C TRP A 182 13.49 12.63 -1.72
N PRO A 183 14.45 11.80 -1.24
CA PRO A 183 15.00 11.78 0.11
C PRO A 183 15.75 13.07 0.39
N HIS A 184 15.82 13.47 1.67
CA HIS A 184 16.66 14.61 2.04
C HIS A 184 18.06 14.41 1.42
N PRO A 185 18.64 15.43 0.75
CA PRO A 185 20.04 15.36 0.41
C PRO A 185 20.81 15.12 1.71
N THR A 186 21.61 14.05 1.77
CA THR A 186 22.52 13.81 2.89
C THR A 186 23.30 15.10 3.10
N PRO A 187 23.33 15.67 4.33
CA PRO A 187 24.22 16.79 4.61
C PRO A 187 25.62 16.37 4.16
N THR A 188 26.21 17.12 3.24
CA THR A 188 27.61 16.87 2.86
C THR A 188 28.46 17.14 4.10
N PRO A 189 29.38 16.23 4.49
CA PRO A 189 30.25 16.42 5.65
C PRO A 189 31.00 17.75 5.65
#